data_AF-T0ZC25-F1
#
_entry.id   AF-T0ZC25-F1
#
_cell.length_a   1.000
_cell.length_b   1.000
_cell.length_c   1.000
_cell.angle_alpha   90.00
_cell.angle_beta   90.00
_cell.angle_gamma   90.00
#
_symmetry.space_group_name_H-M   'P 1'
#
loop_
_entity.id
_entity.type
_entity.pdbx_description
1 polymer ?
#
loop_
_entity_poly.entity_id
_entity_poly.type
_entity_poly.pdbx_seq_one_letter_code
_entity_poly.pdbx_strand_id
1 'polypeptide(L)'
;HNAIEPLLAAQPDGNTMSPRELRVPVCYGGAHGPDLADVARHAGLSGHALIARHCAPLYRVAMLGFAPGFPYLLGLDATLHMPRRAQPRVTVPAGSVAIGGAQTGIYPNALPGGWHLLGRTPWRLFDAAREPACLLQPGDGVRFVAVTADEFAAQERASP
;
A
#
# COMPACT_ATOMS: atom_id res chain seq x y z
N HIS A 1 14.18 -0.12 54.90
CA HIS A 1 14.95 0.12 53.68
C HIS A 1 15.27 -1.24 53.07
N ASN A 2 14.50 -1.70 52.08
CA ASN A 2 14.88 -2.84 51.25
C ASN A 2 14.46 -2.47 49.83
N ALA A 3 15.44 -2.08 49.04
CA ALA A 3 15.28 -1.59 47.68
C ALA A 3 15.09 -2.77 46.73
N ILE A 4 14.13 -2.63 45.82
CA ILE A 4 13.92 -3.49 44.66
C ILE A 4 14.75 -2.84 43.54
N GLU A 5 15.79 -3.51 43.06
CA GLU A 5 16.53 -3.10 41.87
C GLU A 5 15.68 -3.39 40.62
N PRO A 6 15.55 -2.45 39.66
CA PRO A 6 14.95 -2.74 38.37
C PRO A 6 15.96 -3.44 37.46
N LEU A 7 15.67 -4.70 37.14
CA LEU A 7 16.25 -5.41 36.01
C LEU A 7 15.74 -4.76 34.71
N LEU A 8 16.52 -3.85 34.13
CA LEU A 8 16.37 -3.44 32.74
C LEU A 8 17.76 -3.32 32.11
N ALA A 9 18.32 -4.46 31.73
CA ALA A 9 19.50 -4.52 30.88
C ALA A 9 19.12 -5.09 29.50
N ALA A 10 19.63 -4.41 28.47
CA ALA A 10 19.58 -4.71 27.05
C ALA A 10 18.23 -4.52 26.34
N GLN A 11 17.99 -3.28 25.88
CA GLN A 11 17.27 -3.08 24.62
C GLN A 11 18.28 -3.40 23.50
N PRO A 12 17.98 -4.31 22.56
CA PRO A 12 18.88 -4.55 21.43
C PRO A 12 18.97 -3.27 20.61
N ASP A 13 20.17 -2.99 20.09
CA ASP A 13 20.47 -1.89 19.16
C ASP A 13 19.53 -1.99 17.96
N GLY A 14 18.39 -1.31 18.05
CA GLY A 14 17.42 -1.22 16.98
C GLY A 14 18.03 -0.36 15.89
N ASN A 15 18.67 -1.01 14.92
CA ASN A 15 19.20 -0.46 13.69
C ASN A 15 18.32 0.72 13.24
N THR A 16 18.78 1.96 13.48
CA THR A 16 18.09 3.19 13.10
C THR A 16 18.23 3.37 11.60
N MET A 17 17.52 2.51 10.86
CA MET A 17 17.31 2.70 9.43
C MET A 17 16.59 4.03 9.26
N SER A 18 17.27 4.98 8.62
CA SER A 18 16.66 6.25 8.23
C SER A 18 15.38 5.96 7.42
N PRO A 19 14.28 6.71 7.64
CA PRO A 19 13.02 6.43 6.95
C PRO A 19 13.23 6.46 5.43
N ARG A 20 13.02 5.34 4.75
CA ARG A 20 13.13 5.27 3.29
C ARG A 20 11.87 5.88 2.68
N GLU A 21 12.01 6.78 1.72
CA GLU A 21 10.89 7.17 0.85
C GLU A 21 10.92 6.33 -0.43
N LEU A 22 9.90 5.52 -0.63
CA LEU A 22 9.71 4.70 -1.82
C LEU A 22 8.64 5.34 -2.73
N ARG A 23 9.02 5.57 -3.98
CA ARG A 23 8.12 6.07 -5.03
C ARG A 23 7.54 4.89 -5.80
N VAL A 24 6.35 4.45 -5.40
CA VAL A 24 5.67 3.27 -5.94
C VAL A 24 4.94 3.65 -7.24
N PRO A 25 5.32 3.11 -8.41
CA PRO A 25 4.61 3.35 -9.66
C PRO A 25 3.27 2.62 -9.66
N VAL A 26 2.21 3.29 -10.09
CA VAL A 26 0.85 2.76 -10.12
C VAL A 26 0.19 3.09 -11.45
N CYS A 27 -0.24 2.07 -12.19
CA CYS A 27 -1.15 2.24 -13.31
C CYS A 27 -2.58 2.31 -12.76
N TYR A 28 -3.22 3.48 -12.84
CA TYR A 28 -4.56 3.72 -12.32
C TYR A 28 -5.65 3.41 -13.33
N GLY A 29 -6.82 2.99 -12.82
CA GLY A 29 -8.02 2.82 -13.63
C GLY A 29 -7.99 1.64 -14.60
N GLY A 30 -9.02 1.56 -15.46
CA GLY A 30 -9.17 0.48 -16.44
C GLY A 30 -9.12 -0.91 -15.79
N ALA A 31 -8.42 -1.84 -16.42
CA ALA A 31 -8.23 -3.21 -15.89
C ALA A 31 -7.39 -3.25 -14.61
N HIS A 32 -6.53 -2.25 -14.37
CA HIS A 32 -5.67 -2.18 -13.18
C HIS A 32 -6.41 -1.63 -11.96
N GLY A 33 -7.42 -0.79 -12.19
CA GLY A 33 -8.20 -0.10 -11.16
C GLY A 33 -9.69 -0.06 -11.48
N PRO A 34 -10.39 -1.21 -11.48
CA PRO A 34 -11.77 -1.31 -11.91
C PRO A 34 -12.76 -0.50 -11.05
N ASP A 35 -12.40 -0.14 -9.81
CA ASP A 35 -13.28 0.61 -8.91
C ASP A 35 -13.00 2.12 -8.91
N LEU A 36 -12.00 2.59 -9.65
CA LEU A 36 -11.58 4.00 -9.61
C LEU A 36 -12.73 4.96 -9.94
N ALA A 37 -13.54 4.63 -10.95
CA ALA A 37 -14.69 5.45 -11.34
C ALA A 37 -15.76 5.50 -10.25
N ASP A 38 -16.00 4.39 -9.55
CA ASP A 38 -16.98 4.31 -8.48
C ASP A 38 -16.53 5.08 -7.23
N VAL A 39 -15.25 4.97 -6.87
CA VAL A 39 -14.66 5.75 -5.78
C VAL A 39 -14.68 7.24 -6.11
N ALA A 40 -14.32 7.62 -7.34
CA ALA A 40 -14.34 9.02 -7.78
C ALA A 40 -15.76 9.60 -7.67
N ARG A 41 -16.76 8.85 -8.14
CA ARG A 41 -18.18 9.22 -8.04
C ARG A 41 -18.64 9.33 -6.58
N HIS A 42 -18.23 8.41 -5.71
CA HIS A 42 -18.55 8.48 -4.28
C HIS A 42 -17.97 9.74 -3.61
N ALA A 43 -16.74 10.10 -3.98
CA ALA A 43 -16.04 11.28 -3.47
C ALA A 43 -16.50 12.61 -4.12
N GLY A 44 -17.35 12.57 -5.15
CA GLY A 44 -17.73 13.76 -5.93
C GLY A 44 -16.56 14.35 -6.75
N LEU A 45 -15.62 13.51 -7.18
CA LEU A 45 -14.40 13.88 -7.89
C LEU A 45 -14.39 13.33 -9.32
N SER A 46 -13.61 13.96 -10.20
CA SER A 46 -13.18 13.30 -11.44
C SER A 46 -12.14 12.21 -11.13
N GLY A 47 -12.00 11.23 -12.03
CA GLY A 47 -10.96 10.21 -11.89
C GLY A 47 -9.55 10.82 -11.77
N HIS A 48 -9.25 11.87 -12.55
CA HIS A 48 -7.98 12.59 -12.47
C HIS A 48 -7.77 13.26 -11.11
N ALA A 49 -8.80 13.92 -10.56
CA ALA A 49 -8.72 14.56 -9.25
C ALA A 49 -8.53 13.54 -8.11
N LEU A 50 -9.18 12.37 -8.21
CA LEU A 50 -8.96 11.26 -7.28
C LEU A 50 -7.50 10.78 -7.34
N ILE A 51 -6.96 10.54 -8.54
CA ILE A 51 -5.57 10.10 -8.73
C ILE A 51 -4.60 11.11 -8.13
N ALA A 52 -4.79 12.41 -8.42
CA ALA A 52 -3.95 13.47 -7.90
C ALA A 52 -3.97 13.49 -6.35
N ARG A 53 -5.15 13.38 -5.73
CA ARG A 53 -5.29 13.31 -4.27
C ARG A 53 -4.67 12.06 -3.67
N HIS A 54 -4.75 10.91 -4.36
CA HIS A 54 -4.13 9.68 -3.90
C HIS A 54 -2.61 9.66 -4.08
N CYS A 55 -2.04 10.47 -4.98
CA CYS A 55 -0.59 10.56 -5.18
C CYS A 55 0.08 11.67 -4.34
N ALA A 56 -0.70 12.64 -3.84
CA ALA A 56 -0.16 13.81 -3.14
C ALA A 56 0.48 13.50 -1.76
N PRO A 57 -0.11 12.64 -0.90
CA PRO A 57 0.46 12.36 0.42
C PRO A 57 1.78 11.60 0.35
N LEU A 58 2.64 11.85 1.34
CA LEU A 58 3.64 10.87 1.76
C LEU A 58 2.98 9.95 2.78
N TYR A 59 2.66 8.74 2.37
CA TYR A 59 2.06 7.74 3.23
C TYR A 59 3.11 7.14 4.17
N ARG A 60 2.69 6.73 5.36
CA ARG A 60 3.55 5.98 6.28
C ARG A 60 3.07 4.55 6.41
N VAL A 61 3.99 3.59 6.26
CA VAL A 61 3.72 2.17 6.57
C VAL A 61 3.58 2.04 8.08
N ALA A 62 2.35 1.86 8.57
CA ALA A 62 2.08 1.71 9.99
C ALA A 62 2.39 0.30 10.50
N MET A 63 1.98 -0.70 9.73
CA MET A 63 2.24 -2.11 10.02
C MET A 63 2.15 -2.92 8.74
N LEU A 64 2.73 -4.12 8.78
CA LEU A 64 2.51 -5.16 7.79
C LEU A 64 1.60 -6.23 8.43
N GLY A 65 0.55 -6.67 7.75
CA GLY A 65 -0.41 -7.63 8.31
C GLY A 65 -1.56 -7.94 7.35
N PHE A 66 -2.49 -8.84 7.71
CA PHE A 66 -3.46 -9.52 6.82
C PHE A 66 -2.85 -10.62 5.93
N ALA A 67 -1.73 -10.33 5.26
CA ALA A 67 -0.93 -11.32 4.56
C ALA A 67 0.56 -10.91 4.60
N PRO A 68 1.51 -11.83 4.37
CA PRO A 68 2.94 -11.51 4.33
C PRO A 68 3.21 -10.36 3.36
N GLY A 69 3.75 -9.25 3.87
CA GLY A 69 4.11 -8.06 3.10
C GLY A 69 2.96 -7.10 2.75
N PHE A 70 1.73 -7.30 3.24
CA PHE A 70 0.63 -6.35 2.98
C PHE A 70 0.79 -5.11 3.88
N PRO A 71 0.98 -3.90 3.32
CA PRO A 71 1.20 -2.69 4.08
C PRO A 71 -0.11 -1.95 4.36
N TYR A 72 -0.33 -1.61 5.63
CA TYR A 72 -1.34 -0.62 6.01
C TYR A 72 -0.72 0.77 6.00
N LEU A 73 -1.21 1.63 5.11
CA LEU A 73 -0.68 2.96 4.88
C LEU A 73 -1.56 4.02 5.57
N LEU A 74 -0.94 4.88 6.37
CA LEU A 74 -1.59 6.05 6.97
C LEU A 74 -1.39 7.30 6.12
N GLY A 75 -2.34 8.22 6.18
CA GLY A 75 -2.29 9.51 5.45
C GLY A 75 -3.22 9.59 4.24
N LEU A 76 -4.22 8.71 4.14
CA LEU A 76 -5.25 8.83 3.11
C LEU A 76 -6.05 10.12 3.30
N ASP A 77 -6.23 10.88 2.21
CA ASP A 77 -7.09 12.06 2.19
C ASP A 77 -8.52 11.65 2.58
N ALA A 78 -9.07 12.34 3.58
CA ALA A 78 -10.40 12.05 4.12
C ALA A 78 -11.51 12.13 3.06
N THR A 79 -11.32 12.91 2.00
CA THR A 79 -12.26 12.99 0.87
C THR A 79 -12.32 11.71 0.03
N LEU A 80 -11.31 10.84 0.14
CA LEU A 80 -11.26 9.55 -0.55
C LEU A 80 -11.79 8.40 0.31
N HIS A 81 -12.18 8.65 1.56
CA HIS A 81 -12.69 7.60 2.44
C HIS A 81 -13.96 6.98 1.86
N MET A 82 -13.95 5.66 1.72
CA MET A 82 -15.09 4.90 1.20
C MET A 82 -15.25 3.58 1.95
N PRO A 83 -16.45 3.23 2.43
CA PRO A 83 -16.68 1.94 3.08
C PRO A 83 -16.22 0.77 2.20
N ARG A 84 -15.76 -0.32 2.83
CA ARG A 84 -15.40 -1.55 2.11
C ARG A 84 -16.58 -2.05 1.29
N ARG A 85 -16.29 -2.79 0.22
CA ARG A 85 -17.32 -3.45 -0.60
C ARG A 85 -18.17 -4.36 0.27
N ALA A 86 -19.49 -4.32 0.05
CA ALA A 86 -20.43 -5.22 0.71
C ALA A 86 -20.15 -6.69 0.36
N GLN A 87 -19.72 -6.95 -0.88
CA GLN A 87 -19.31 -8.26 -1.36
C GLN A 87 -17.82 -8.23 -1.71
N PRO A 88 -16.96 -8.87 -0.90
CA PRO A 88 -15.54 -9.01 -1.19
C PRO A 88 -15.29 -9.76 -2.49
N ARG A 89 -14.20 -9.41 -3.19
CA ARG A 89 -13.71 -10.20 -4.32
C ARG A 89 -13.10 -11.49 -3.81
N VAL A 90 -13.38 -12.59 -4.50
CA VAL A 90 -12.74 -13.89 -4.27
C VAL A 90 -11.23 -13.80 -4.56
N THR A 91 -10.85 -13.05 -5.60
CA THR A 91 -9.46 -12.86 -5.98
C THR A 91 -9.21 -11.40 -6.33
N VAL A 92 -8.23 -10.80 -5.67
CA VAL A 92 -7.62 -9.51 -6.01
C VAL A 92 -6.21 -9.78 -6.54
N PRO A 93 -5.82 -9.27 -7.72
CA PRO A 93 -4.48 -9.49 -8.27
C PRO A 93 -3.35 -8.96 -7.37
N ALA A 94 -2.19 -9.62 -7.39
CA ALA A 94 -0.98 -9.11 -6.74
C ALA A 94 -0.58 -7.73 -7.31
N GLY A 95 -0.08 -6.85 -6.44
CA GLY A 95 0.25 -5.47 -6.75
C GLY A 95 -0.95 -4.52 -6.80
N SER A 96 -2.18 -4.99 -6.55
CA SER A 96 -3.36 -4.09 -6.57
C SER A 96 -3.25 -3.03 -5.47
N VAL A 97 -3.39 -1.77 -5.85
CA VAL A 97 -3.45 -0.61 -4.96
C VAL A 97 -4.91 -0.29 -4.69
N ALA A 98 -5.28 -0.23 -3.41
CA ALA A 98 -6.68 -0.21 -3.02
C ALA A 98 -6.94 0.64 -1.78
N ILE A 99 -8.18 1.06 -1.61
CA ILE A 99 -8.67 1.75 -0.41
C ILE A 99 -9.80 0.98 0.29
N GLY A 100 -9.88 1.11 1.60
CA GLY A 100 -10.95 0.53 2.41
C GLY A 100 -11.17 1.29 3.71
N GLY A 101 -12.29 1.99 3.82
CA GLY A 101 -12.54 2.94 4.90
C GLY A 101 -11.58 4.11 4.81
N ALA A 102 -10.84 4.36 5.90
CA ALA A 102 -9.83 5.42 6.00
C ALA A 102 -8.41 4.97 5.63
N GLN A 103 -8.25 3.78 5.04
CA GLN A 103 -6.94 3.17 4.78
C GLN A 103 -6.71 2.98 3.29
N THR A 104 -5.43 3.06 2.90
CA THR A 104 -4.91 2.63 1.60
C THR A 104 -3.82 1.58 1.79
N GLY A 105 -3.54 0.80 0.75
CA GLY A 105 -2.68 -0.38 0.86
C GLY A 105 -2.47 -1.06 -0.49
N ILE A 106 -1.58 -2.05 -0.48
CA ILE A 106 -1.15 -2.76 -1.68
C ILE A 106 -1.20 -4.26 -1.43
N TYR A 107 -1.94 -5.00 -2.24
CA TYR A 107 -2.03 -6.44 -2.13
C TYR A 107 -0.69 -7.08 -2.56
N PRO A 108 0.05 -7.79 -1.67
CA PRO A 108 1.37 -8.31 -2.00
C PRO A 108 1.30 -9.56 -2.88
N ASN A 109 0.21 -10.33 -2.76
CA ASN A 109 -0.07 -11.57 -3.48
C ASN A 109 -1.54 -11.61 -3.92
N ALA A 110 -1.89 -12.55 -4.78
CA ALA A 110 -3.28 -12.77 -5.17
C ALA A 110 -4.09 -13.34 -4.00
N LEU A 111 -5.07 -12.58 -3.49
CA LEU A 111 -5.78 -12.87 -2.24
C LEU A 111 -7.23 -12.34 -2.30
N PRO A 112 -8.18 -12.89 -1.53
CA PRO A 112 -9.51 -12.30 -1.40
C PRO A 112 -9.44 -10.91 -0.77
N GLY A 113 -10.37 -10.01 -1.13
CA GLY A 113 -10.31 -8.62 -0.65
C GLY A 113 -11.59 -7.82 -0.85
N GLY A 114 -11.98 -7.08 0.17
CA GLY A 114 -13.15 -6.17 0.15
C GLY A 114 -12.82 -4.71 -0.12
N TRP A 115 -11.59 -4.39 -0.49
CA TRP A 115 -11.16 -3.01 -0.76
C TRP A 115 -11.44 -2.62 -2.21
N HIS A 116 -11.57 -1.32 -2.46
CA HIS A 116 -11.82 -0.76 -3.78
C HIS A 116 -10.50 -0.58 -4.52
N LEU A 117 -10.37 -1.21 -5.69
CA LEU A 117 -9.14 -1.25 -6.46
C LEU A 117 -9.02 0.01 -7.33
N LEU A 118 -8.01 0.84 -7.03
CA LEU A 118 -7.76 2.10 -7.73
C LEU A 118 -6.76 1.95 -8.88
N GLY A 119 -5.84 1.01 -8.76
CA GLY A 119 -4.77 0.77 -9.72
C GLY A 119 -3.92 -0.43 -9.35
N ARG A 120 -2.82 -0.64 -10.07
CA ARG A 120 -1.89 -1.74 -9.82
C ARG A 120 -0.44 -1.26 -9.96
N THR A 121 0.42 -1.72 -9.08
CA THR A 121 1.88 -1.55 -9.18
C THR A 121 2.50 -2.81 -9.78
N PRO A 122 3.54 -2.69 -10.63
CA PRO A 122 4.27 -3.84 -11.15
C PRO A 122 5.25 -4.41 -10.12
N TRP A 123 5.41 -3.77 -8.96
CA TRP A 123 6.35 -4.19 -7.92
C TRP A 123 5.92 -5.50 -7.25
N ARG A 124 6.90 -6.38 -7.02
CA ARG A 124 6.76 -7.55 -6.14
C ARG A 124 7.03 -7.15 -4.69
N LEU A 125 5.96 -6.98 -3.92
CA LEU A 125 6.04 -6.54 -2.53
C LEU A 125 6.54 -7.63 -1.58
N PHE A 126 6.23 -8.90 -1.86
CA PHE A 126 6.65 -10.02 -1.04
C PHE A 126 7.36 -11.07 -1.89
N ASP A 127 8.53 -11.49 -1.44
CA ASP A 127 9.30 -12.58 -2.02
C ASP A 127 10.01 -13.34 -0.91
N ALA A 128 9.65 -14.61 -0.71
CA ALA A 128 10.23 -15.44 0.35
C ALA A 128 11.71 -15.79 0.11
N ALA A 129 12.22 -15.63 -1.11
CA ALA A 129 13.61 -15.88 -1.46
C ALA A 129 14.51 -14.63 -1.33
N ARG A 130 13.93 -13.45 -1.07
CA ARG A 130 14.66 -12.18 -0.91
C ARG A 130 14.89 -11.87 0.57
N GLU A 131 16.01 -11.22 0.89
CA GLU A 131 16.26 -10.61 2.21
C GLU A 131 16.36 -9.07 2.06
N PRO A 132 15.44 -8.28 2.65
CA PRO A 132 14.24 -8.71 3.37
C PRO A 132 13.12 -9.22 2.45
N ALA A 133 12.34 -10.18 2.95
CA ALA A 133 11.24 -10.78 2.18
C ALA A 133 10.15 -9.77 1.83
N CYS A 134 9.85 -8.86 2.76
CA CYS A 134 8.93 -7.73 2.52
C CYS A 134 9.70 -6.53 1.97
N LEU A 135 9.24 -6.00 0.83
CA LEU A 135 9.85 -4.84 0.18
C LEU A 135 9.69 -3.57 1.03
N LEU A 136 8.49 -3.40 1.57
CA LEU A 136 8.12 -2.31 2.46
C LEU A 136 8.25 -2.76 3.91
N GLN A 137 8.71 -1.86 4.77
CA GLN A 137 8.93 -2.08 6.20
C GLN A 137 8.13 -1.06 7.03
N PRO A 138 7.70 -1.40 8.27
CA PRO A 138 7.10 -0.42 9.17
C PRO A 138 8.00 0.80 9.35
N GLY A 139 7.42 2.00 9.20
CA GLY A 139 8.15 3.26 9.23
C GLY A 139 8.57 3.81 7.87
N ASP A 140 8.55 3.01 6.80
CA ASP A 140 8.82 3.51 5.45
C ASP A 140 7.79 4.57 5.02
N GLY A 141 8.27 5.55 4.26
CA GLY A 141 7.48 6.50 3.51
C GLY A 141 7.13 5.94 2.13
N VAL A 142 5.87 6.01 1.73
CA VAL A 142 5.40 5.58 0.41
C VAL A 142 4.76 6.75 -0.29
N ARG A 143 5.21 7.04 -1.51
CA ARG A 143 4.56 7.99 -2.41
C ARG A 143 4.12 7.27 -3.66
N PHE A 144 2.83 7.28 -3.95
CA PHE A 144 2.34 6.74 -5.22
C PHE A 144 2.66 7.70 -6.36
N VAL A 145 3.11 7.14 -7.48
CA VAL A 145 3.40 7.88 -8.72
C VAL A 145 2.57 7.25 -9.83
N ALA A 146 1.69 8.03 -10.46
CA ALA A 146 0.92 7.55 -11.59
C ALA A 146 1.85 7.26 -12.78
N VAL A 147 1.70 6.09 -13.38
CA VAL A 147 2.39 5.68 -14.61
C VAL A 147 1.38 5.23 -15.66
N THR A 148 1.80 5.26 -16.91
CA THR A 148 1.04 4.74 -18.05
C THR A 148 1.02 3.22 -18.07
N ALA A 149 0.09 2.64 -18.84
CA ALA A 149 0.04 1.19 -19.05
C ALA A 149 1.32 0.65 -19.72
N ASP A 150 1.94 1.43 -20.61
CA ASP A 150 3.17 1.03 -21.29
C ASP A 150 4.37 0.99 -20.34
N GLU A 151 4.51 2.00 -19.47
CA GLU A 151 5.53 2.02 -18.40
C GLU A 151 5.33 0.87 -17.41
N PHE A 152 4.08 0.61 -17.02
CA PHE A 152 3.71 -0.52 -16.17
C PHE A 152 4.14 -1.84 -16.82
N ALA A 153 3.79 -2.06 -18.08
CA ALA A 153 4.10 -3.29 -18.81
C ALA A 153 5.61 -3.44 -19.03
N ALA A 154 6.34 -2.35 -19.26
CA ALA A 154 7.80 -2.36 -19.36
C ALA A 154 8.46 -2.80 -18.05
N GLN A 155 7.95 -2.33 -16.91
CA GLN A 155 8.46 -2.72 -15.59
C GLN A 155 8.10 -4.18 -15.24
N GLU A 156 6.89 -4.65 -15.56
CA GLU A 156 6.54 -6.08 -15.35
C GLU A 156 7.49 -6.99 -16.15
N ARG A 157 7.85 -6.63 -17.39
CA ARG A 157 8.82 -7.41 -18.18
C ARG A 157 10.24 -7.34 -17.66
N ALA A 158 10.62 -6.25 -17.00
CA ALA A 158 11.95 -6.04 -16.45
C ALA A 158 12.14 -6.68 -15.06
N SER A 159 11.05 -7.05 -14.38
CA SER A 159 11.11 -7.74 -13.10
C SER A 159 11.25 -9.25 -13.34
N PRO A 160 12.40 -9.87 -13.03
CA PRO A 160 12.56 -11.33 -13.10
C PRO A 160 11.70 -12.07 -12.05
#